data_AF-A0A7D5M9Y2-F1
#
_entry.id   AF-A0A7D5M9Y2-F1
#
_cell.length_a   1.000
_cell.length_b   1.000
_cell.length_c   1.000
_cell.angle_alpha   90.00
_cell.angle_beta   90.00
_cell.angle_gamma   90.00
#
_symmetry.space_group_name_H-M   'P 1'
#
loop_
_entity.id
_entity.type
_entity.pdbx_description
1 polymer ?
#
loop_
_entity_poly.entity_id
_entity_poly.type
_entity_poly.pdbx_seq_one_letter_code
_entity_poly.pdbx_strand_id
1 'polypeptide(L)'
;MELSHEKNGGPYTKSEKRKRLDEVYRLHFEYGYSARKIADFLKVNRGTINRDIMYWYANISNKWRHLDPAIYVINQVERLELQRTRLRKQIDKVESFQEKIIIEKLVLDIDMKIANFQIRLVEATSNIRRKTVEGINHWYEKEKNKKRVFASDIFLEVSEKAREKIIKIYEEDRKF
;
A
#
# COMPACT_ATOMS: atom_id res chain seq x y z
N MET A 1 29.84 -0.07 13.55
CA MET A 1 30.35 1.31 13.72
C MET A 1 29.39 1.99 14.68
N GLU A 2 29.78 2.14 15.95
CA GLU A 2 28.90 2.66 17.00
C GLU A 2 28.60 4.15 16.76
N LEU A 3 27.31 4.49 16.64
CA LEU A 3 26.85 5.87 16.79
C LEU A 3 26.81 6.17 18.29
N SER A 4 27.97 6.38 18.91
CA SER A 4 28.00 7.16 20.14
C SER A 4 27.75 8.61 19.74
N HIS A 5 26.77 9.23 20.40
CA HIS A 5 26.71 10.65 20.78
C HIS A 5 25.24 11.02 21.01
N GLU A 6 24.82 10.93 22.26
CA GLU A 6 23.66 11.64 22.78
C GLU A 6 23.87 13.14 22.52
N LYS A 7 23.23 13.66 21.47
CA LYS A 7 23.28 15.10 21.19
C LYS A 7 22.22 15.80 22.05
N ASN A 8 22.65 16.31 23.20
CA ASN A 8 21.84 17.11 24.13
C ASN A 8 21.63 18.56 23.64
N GLY A 9 21.09 18.73 22.43
CA GLY A 9 20.72 20.03 21.86
C GLY A 9 21.66 20.59 20.79
N GLY A 10 21.15 21.52 19.97
CA GLY A 10 21.85 22.19 18.87
C GLY A 10 21.56 21.60 17.46
N PRO A 11 21.67 22.41 16.38
CA PRO A 11 21.39 21.95 15.02
C PRO A 11 22.37 20.86 14.56
N TYR A 12 21.89 19.90 13.80
CA TYR A 12 22.73 18.85 13.21
C TYR A 12 23.59 19.40 12.08
N THR A 13 24.86 19.02 12.03
CA THR A 13 25.71 19.29 10.87
C THR A 13 25.22 18.47 9.67
N LYS A 14 25.63 18.86 8.45
CA LYS A 14 25.25 18.14 7.23
C LYS A 14 25.68 16.65 7.28
N SER A 15 26.86 16.37 7.83
CA SER A 15 27.41 15.01 7.96
C SER A 15 26.61 14.18 8.98
N GLU A 16 26.32 14.73 10.16
CA GLU A 16 25.51 14.05 11.18
C GLU A 16 24.09 13.76 10.67
N LYS A 17 23.48 14.74 9.98
CA LYS A 17 22.17 14.56 9.36
C LYS A 17 22.20 13.43 8.34
N ARG A 18 23.26 13.32 7.54
CA ARG A 18 23.40 12.26 6.54
C ARG A 18 23.52 10.88 7.18
N LYS A 19 24.40 10.71 8.17
CA LYS A 19 24.56 9.45 8.91
C LYS A 19 23.25 9.03 9.57
N ARG A 20 22.55 9.97 10.20
CA ARG A 20 21.24 9.72 10.81
C ARG A 20 20.21 9.30 9.77
N LEU A 21 20.15 9.98 8.62
CA LEU A 21 19.26 9.61 7.53
C LEU A 21 19.53 8.19 7.04
N ASP A 22 20.78 7.83 6.78
CA ASP A 22 21.14 6.49 6.30
C ASP A 22 20.78 5.41 7.33
N GLU A 23 20.95 5.68 8.62
CA GLU A 23 20.56 4.75 9.69
C GLU A 23 19.04 4.66 9.87
N VAL A 24 18.32 5.78 9.77
CA VAL A 24 16.84 5.78 9.75
C VAL A 24 16.32 4.99 8.55
N TYR A 25 16.98 5.09 7.39
CA TYR A 25 16.61 4.32 6.21
C TYR A 25 16.69 2.82 6.51
N ARG A 26 17.85 2.37 7.00
CA ARG A 26 18.12 0.98 7.36
C ARG A 26 17.09 0.46 8.38
N LEU A 27 16.92 1.17 9.49
CA LEU A 27 16.04 0.73 10.58
C LEU A 27 14.55 0.72 10.19
N HIS A 28 14.09 1.71 9.41
CA HIS A 28 12.68 1.82 9.03
C HIS A 28 12.32 0.93 7.83
N PHE A 29 13.09 1.01 6.74
CA PHE A 29 12.71 0.39 5.47
C PHE A 29 13.28 -1.02 5.30
N GLU A 30 14.43 -1.36 5.91
CA GLU A 30 14.98 -2.72 5.84
C GLU A 30 14.50 -3.59 7.00
N TYR A 31 14.47 -3.03 8.22
CA TYR A 31 14.09 -3.78 9.42
C TYR A 31 12.67 -3.52 9.93
N GLY A 32 11.94 -2.59 9.33
CA GLY A 32 10.51 -2.38 9.64
C GLY A 32 10.23 -1.74 11.00
N TYR A 33 11.21 -1.07 11.64
CA TYR A 33 10.99 -0.46 12.95
C TYR A 33 10.14 0.83 12.87
N SER A 34 9.31 1.03 13.89
CA SER A 34 8.49 2.24 14.02
C SER A 34 9.34 3.45 14.40
N ALA A 35 8.87 4.65 14.05
CA ALA A 35 9.57 5.90 14.39
C ALA A 35 9.83 6.07 15.90
N ARG A 36 8.95 5.51 16.75
CA ARG A 36 9.14 5.48 18.21
C ARG A 36 10.37 4.63 18.56
N LYS A 37 10.41 3.38 18.08
CA LYS A 37 11.50 2.44 18.38
C LYS A 37 12.85 2.94 17.82
N ILE A 38 12.83 3.58 16.66
CA ILE A 38 14.03 4.20 16.07
C ILE A 38 14.50 5.40 16.89
N ALA A 39 13.59 6.24 17.38
CA ALA A 39 13.92 7.34 18.28
C ALA A 39 14.59 6.83 19.57
N ASP A 40 14.12 5.71 20.11
CA ASP A 40 14.71 5.08 21.29
C ASP A 40 16.11 4.51 21.02
N PHE A 41 16.32 3.91 19.84
CA PHE A 41 17.63 3.38 19.42
C PHE A 41 18.65 4.47 19.14
N LEU A 42 18.25 5.53 18.43
CA LEU A 42 19.15 6.59 18.01
C LEU A 42 19.28 7.73 19.04
N LYS A 43 18.49 7.68 20.12
CA LYS A 43 18.37 8.77 21.12
C LYS A 43 18.05 10.12 20.46
N VAL A 44 17.16 10.10 19.46
CA VAL A 44 16.72 11.28 18.71
C VAL A 44 15.23 11.50 18.90
N ASN A 45 14.79 12.76 18.96
CA ASN A 45 13.36 13.09 19.04
C ASN A 45 12.54 12.42 17.92
N ARG A 46 11.44 11.74 18.29
CA ARG A 46 10.52 11.06 17.36
C ARG A 46 10.05 11.94 16.20
N GLY A 47 9.80 13.24 16.43
CA GLY A 47 9.43 14.19 15.38
C GLY A 47 10.52 14.40 14.34
N THR A 48 11.80 14.35 14.74
CA THR A 48 12.93 14.37 13.80
C THR A 48 13.02 13.09 13.00
N ILE A 49 12.86 11.93 13.64
CA ILE A 49 12.80 10.63 12.95
C ILE A 49 11.63 10.59 11.96
N ASN A 50 10.45 11.08 12.35
CA ASN A 50 9.31 11.18 11.43
C ASN A 50 9.63 12.06 10.21
N ARG A 51 10.30 13.21 10.41
CA ARG A 51 10.72 14.07 9.28
C ARG A 51 11.73 13.38 8.38
N ASP A 52 12.66 12.61 8.95
CA ASP A 52 13.65 11.84 8.19
C ASP A 52 13.01 10.70 7.40
N ILE A 53 12.03 10.01 7.99
CA ILE A 53 11.20 9.02 7.31
C ILE A 53 10.45 9.67 6.14
N MET A 54 9.81 10.82 6.36
CA MET A 54 9.10 11.57 5.31
C MET A 54 10.05 12.04 4.21
N TYR A 55 11.26 12.47 4.56
CA TYR A 55 12.32 12.79 3.59
C TYR A 55 12.61 11.58 2.71
N TRP A 56 12.77 10.39 3.29
CA TRP A 56 13.00 9.17 2.51
C TRP A 56 11.80 8.77 1.67
N TYR A 57 10.57 8.86 2.18
CA TYR A 57 9.37 8.64 1.35
C TYR A 57 9.32 9.58 0.15
N ALA A 58 9.65 10.87 0.33
CA ALA A 58 9.71 11.84 -0.76
C ALA A 58 10.86 11.56 -1.75
N ASN A 59 12.01 11.09 -1.24
CA ASN A 59 13.17 10.80 -2.08
C ASN A 59 12.98 9.49 -2.87
N ILE A 60 12.38 8.49 -2.23
CA ILE A 60 11.91 7.26 -2.86
C ILE A 60 10.85 7.63 -3.88
N SER A 61 9.77 8.32 -3.53
CA SER A 61 8.72 8.67 -4.50
C SER A 61 9.24 9.49 -5.69
N ASN A 62 10.21 10.39 -5.48
CA ASN A 62 10.83 11.14 -6.57
C ASN A 62 11.76 10.28 -7.44
N LYS A 63 12.53 9.35 -6.85
CA LYS A 63 13.30 8.35 -7.61
C LYS A 63 12.39 7.34 -8.32
N TRP A 64 11.20 7.13 -7.78
CA TRP A 64 10.19 6.18 -8.24
C TRP A 64 9.10 6.86 -9.06
N ARG A 65 9.28 8.13 -9.49
CA ARG A 65 8.40 8.79 -10.47
C ARG A 65 8.26 8.02 -11.79
N HIS A 66 9.20 7.11 -12.05
CA HIS A 66 9.22 6.22 -13.20
C HIS A 66 8.81 4.77 -12.88
N LEU A 67 8.55 4.44 -11.61
CA LEU A 67 8.11 3.11 -11.21
C LEU A 67 6.59 3.09 -11.13
N ASP A 68 6.01 2.27 -11.99
CA ASP A 68 4.58 1.99 -12.03
C ASP A 68 4.08 1.64 -10.62
N PRO A 69 3.08 2.37 -10.07
CA PRO A 69 2.47 2.05 -8.79
C PRO A 69 2.02 0.58 -8.66
N ALA A 70 1.64 -0.06 -9.77
CA ALA A 70 1.34 -1.48 -9.80
C ALA A 70 2.56 -2.32 -9.43
N ILE A 71 3.74 -2.01 -9.97
CA ILE A 71 5.01 -2.69 -9.65
C ILE A 71 5.36 -2.51 -8.18
N TYR A 72 5.15 -1.31 -7.61
CA TYR A 72 5.39 -1.11 -6.18
C TYR A 72 4.51 -2.03 -5.33
N VAL A 73 3.21 -2.12 -5.65
CA VAL A 73 2.27 -2.97 -4.90
C VAL A 73 2.63 -4.46 -5.05
N ILE A 74 2.97 -4.91 -6.27
CA ILE A 74 3.45 -6.28 -6.52
C ILE A 74 4.66 -6.59 -5.63
N ASN A 75 5.66 -5.71 -5.61
CA ASN A 75 6.86 -5.89 -4.79
C ASN A 75 6.53 -5.97 -3.29
N GLN A 76 5.52 -5.24 -2.79
CA GLN A 76 5.11 -5.34 -1.39
C GLN A 76 4.44 -6.69 -1.08
N VAL A 77 3.58 -7.18 -1.99
CA VAL A 77 2.96 -8.50 -1.85
C VAL A 77 4.02 -9.60 -1.87
N GLU A 78 4.99 -9.54 -2.77
CA GLU A 78 6.10 -10.50 -2.83
C GLU A 78 6.94 -10.52 -1.55
N ARG A 79 7.22 -9.34 -0.97
CA ARG A 79 7.93 -9.25 0.32
C ARG A 79 7.16 -9.93 1.45
N LEU A 80 5.84 -9.73 1.51
CA LEU A 80 4.98 -10.37 2.49
C LEU A 80 4.94 -11.90 2.30
N GLU A 81 4.84 -12.38 1.06
CA GLU A 81 4.88 -13.80 0.72
C GLU A 81 6.22 -14.47 1.10
N LEU A 82 7.34 -13.79 0.88
CA LEU A 82 8.65 -14.24 1.32
C LEU A 82 8.75 -14.34 2.84
N GLN A 83 8.23 -13.35 3.58
CA GLN A 83 8.16 -13.40 5.04
C GLN A 83 7.29 -14.56 5.52
N ARG A 84 6.10 -14.75 4.93
CA ARG A 84 5.22 -15.88 5.23
C ARG A 84 5.92 -17.21 5.04
N THR A 85 6.63 -17.37 3.92
CA THR A 85 7.38 -18.59 3.60
C THR A 85 8.47 -18.88 4.65
N ARG A 86 9.20 -17.86 5.11
CA ARG A 86 10.22 -18.01 6.16
C ARG A 86 9.61 -18.43 7.50
N LEU A 87 8.49 -17.81 7.89
CA LEU A 87 7.77 -18.14 9.12
C LEU A 87 7.22 -19.57 9.08
N ARG A 88 6.63 -19.99 7.95
CA ARG A 88 6.20 -21.38 7.76
C ARG A 88 7.36 -22.36 7.89
N LYS A 89 8.54 -22.07 7.32
CA LYS A 89 9.72 -22.93 7.52
C LYS A 89 10.25 -22.94 8.95
N GLN A 90 9.97 -21.91 9.74
CA GLN A 90 10.35 -21.87 11.16
C GLN A 90 9.38 -22.66 12.04
N ILE A 91 8.10 -22.76 11.64
CA ILE A 91 7.08 -23.48 12.42
C ILE A 91 7.43 -24.95 12.66
N ASP A 92 8.11 -25.57 11.70
CA ASP A 92 8.52 -26.98 11.75
C ASP A 92 9.75 -27.20 12.65
N LYS A 93 10.42 -26.11 13.05
CA LYS A 93 11.67 -26.13 13.82
C LYS A 93 11.48 -25.76 15.29
N VAL A 94 10.33 -25.19 15.66
CA VAL A 94 10.04 -24.81 17.04
C VAL A 94 9.39 -25.98 17.78
N GLU A 95 9.97 -26.32 18.92
CA GLU A 95 9.45 -27.38 19.81
C GLU A 95 8.39 -26.84 20.78
N SER A 96 8.48 -25.56 21.12
CA SER A 96 7.54 -24.90 22.04
C SER A 96 6.20 -24.64 21.36
N PHE A 97 5.13 -25.17 21.95
CA PHE A 97 3.75 -24.91 21.50
C PHE A 97 3.40 -23.41 21.51
N GLN A 98 3.89 -22.66 22.49
CA GLN A 98 3.64 -21.22 22.59
C GLN A 98 4.30 -20.46 21.43
N GLU A 99 5.54 -20.80 21.10
CA GLU A 99 6.25 -20.20 19.96
C GLU A 99 5.58 -20.56 18.63
N LYS A 100 5.08 -21.79 18.52
CA LYS A 100 4.31 -22.24 17.37
C LYS A 100 3.06 -21.39 17.14
N ILE A 101 2.26 -21.15 18.18
CA ILE A 101 1.08 -20.27 18.11
C ILE A 101 1.47 -18.84 17.70
N ILE A 102 2.58 -18.32 18.22
CA ILE A 102 3.03 -16.97 17.86
C ILE A 102 3.35 -16.89 16.37
N ILE A 103 4.08 -17.88 15.83
CA ILE A 103 4.40 -17.96 14.40
C ILE A 103 3.13 -18.08 13.55
N GLU A 104 2.17 -18.91 13.95
CA GLU A 104 0.88 -19.06 13.26
C GLU A 104 0.10 -17.74 13.21
N LYS A 105 0.04 -17.00 14.31
CA LYS A 105 -0.59 -15.67 14.34
C LYS A 105 0.09 -14.68 13.40
N LEU A 106 1.43 -14.69 13.36
CA LEU A 106 2.18 -13.81 12.44
C LEU A 106 1.92 -14.17 10.97
N VAL A 107 1.77 -15.45 10.65
CA VAL A 107 1.38 -15.91 9.31
C VAL A 107 -0.03 -15.42 8.97
N LEU A 108 -0.99 -15.57 9.88
CA LEU A 108 -2.35 -15.09 9.69
C LEU A 108 -2.41 -13.57 9.47
N ASP A 109 -1.64 -12.80 10.24
CA ASP A 109 -1.54 -11.35 10.07
C ASP A 109 -1.01 -10.96 8.69
N ILE A 110 -0.06 -11.71 8.14
CA ILE A 110 0.45 -11.50 6.78
C ILE A 110 -0.63 -11.81 5.75
N ASP A 111 -1.32 -12.93 5.90
CA ASP A 111 -2.40 -13.34 4.99
C ASP A 111 -3.53 -12.30 4.97
N MET A 112 -3.92 -11.78 6.14
CA MET A 112 -4.91 -10.70 6.24
C MET A 112 -4.43 -9.40 5.56
N LYS A 113 -3.14 -9.06 5.65
CA LYS A 113 -2.60 -7.87 4.97
C LYS A 113 -2.64 -8.02 3.46
N ILE A 114 -2.27 -9.19 2.93
CA ILE A 114 -2.32 -9.47 1.49
C ILE A 114 -3.77 -9.39 0.99
N ALA A 115 -4.71 -10.02 1.69
CA ALA A 115 -6.13 -9.99 1.34
C ALA A 115 -6.69 -8.54 1.32
N ASN A 116 -6.36 -7.75 2.34
CA ASN A 116 -6.77 -6.34 2.41
C ASN A 116 -6.17 -5.50 1.27
N PHE A 117 -4.93 -5.77 0.84
CA PHE A 117 -4.36 -5.11 -0.32
C PHE A 117 -5.13 -5.46 -1.61
N GLN A 118 -5.48 -6.73 -1.80
CA GLN A 118 -6.26 -7.17 -2.97
C GLN A 118 -7.65 -6.49 -3.01
N ILE A 119 -8.36 -6.47 -1.89
CA ILE A 119 -9.68 -5.81 -1.80
C ILE A 119 -9.57 -4.34 -2.20
N ARG A 120 -8.59 -3.60 -1.63
CA ARG A 120 -8.40 -2.18 -1.95
C ARG A 120 -8.02 -1.93 -3.39
N LEU A 121 -7.24 -2.82 -4.01
CA LEU A 121 -6.92 -2.72 -5.44
C LEU A 121 -8.18 -2.88 -6.29
N VAL A 122 -8.97 -3.91 -6.02
CA VAL A 122 -10.23 -4.16 -6.74
C VAL A 122 -11.19 -2.98 -6.59
N GLU A 123 -11.35 -2.45 -5.38
CA GLU A 123 -12.17 -1.27 -5.11
C GLU A 123 -11.65 -0.04 -5.87
N ALA A 124 -10.34 0.22 -5.83
CA ALA A 124 -9.72 1.35 -6.52
C ALA A 124 -9.93 1.26 -8.04
N THR A 125 -9.65 0.10 -8.64
CA THR A 125 -9.86 -0.15 -10.07
C THR A 125 -11.33 -0.03 -10.45
N SER A 126 -12.24 -0.59 -9.65
CA SER A 126 -13.69 -0.48 -9.87
C SER A 126 -14.17 0.98 -9.80
N ASN A 127 -13.64 1.76 -8.86
CA ASN A 127 -13.97 3.17 -8.72
C ASN A 127 -13.47 4.02 -9.89
N ILE A 128 -12.24 3.78 -10.36
CA ILE A 128 -11.68 4.45 -11.54
C ILE A 128 -12.55 4.13 -12.76
N ARG A 129 -12.81 2.85 -13.00
CA ARG A 129 -13.66 2.37 -14.10
C ARG A 129 -15.04 3.00 -14.10
N ARG A 130 -15.71 3.02 -12.95
CA ARG A 130 -17.02 3.67 -12.78
C ARG A 130 -16.95 5.16 -13.15
N LYS A 131 -15.99 5.90 -12.61
CA LYS A 131 -15.82 7.33 -12.92
C LYS A 131 -15.52 7.58 -14.39
N THR A 132 -14.76 6.70 -15.05
CA THR A 132 -14.50 6.78 -16.49
C THR A 132 -15.80 6.60 -17.29
N VAL A 133 -16.61 5.58 -16.96
CA VAL A 133 -17.90 5.34 -17.62
C VAL A 133 -18.87 6.50 -17.39
N GLU A 134 -18.94 7.04 -16.17
CA GLU A 134 -19.75 8.23 -15.84
C GLU A 134 -19.30 9.44 -16.66
N GLY A 135 -17.99 9.69 -16.76
CA GLY A 135 -17.43 10.78 -17.54
C GLY A 135 -17.75 10.67 -19.04
N ILE A 136 -17.60 9.49 -19.63
CA ILE A 136 -17.92 9.26 -21.05
C ILE A 136 -19.41 9.44 -21.31
N ASN A 137 -20.27 8.89 -20.44
CA ASN A 137 -21.72 9.05 -20.60
C ASN A 137 -22.16 10.51 -20.46
N HIS A 138 -21.57 11.25 -19.53
CA HIS A 138 -21.82 12.68 -19.40
C HIS A 138 -21.37 13.46 -20.65
N TRP A 139 -20.26 13.07 -21.26
CA TRP A 139 -19.84 13.64 -22.54
C TRP A 139 -20.82 13.31 -23.68
N TYR A 140 -21.26 12.05 -23.80
CA TYR A 140 -22.29 11.67 -24.78
C TYR A 140 -23.61 12.41 -24.62
N GLU A 141 -24.01 12.72 -23.39
CA GLU A 141 -25.18 13.53 -23.10
C GLU A 141 -25.04 14.96 -23.64
N LYS A 142 -23.86 15.59 -23.42
CA LYS A 142 -23.56 16.92 -23.96
C LYS A 142 -23.58 16.96 -25.49
N GLU A 143 -23.09 15.91 -26.13
CA GLU A 143 -23.08 15.77 -27.60
C GLU A 143 -24.43 15.28 -28.18
N LYS A 144 -25.47 15.11 -27.35
CA LYS A 144 -26.77 14.54 -27.74
C LYS A 144 -26.66 13.18 -28.44
N ASN A 145 -25.61 12.42 -28.12
CA ASN A 145 -25.42 11.06 -28.61
C ASN A 145 -26.40 10.13 -27.89
N LYS A 146 -27.06 9.22 -28.63
CA LYS A 146 -28.06 8.27 -28.09
C LYS A 146 -27.46 6.97 -27.53
N LYS A 147 -26.14 6.83 -27.63
CA LYS A 147 -25.39 5.68 -27.09
C LYS A 147 -24.97 5.94 -25.65
N ARG A 148 -24.76 4.86 -24.90
CA ARG A 148 -24.23 4.88 -23.54
C ARG A 148 -23.25 3.74 -23.34
N VAL A 149 -22.16 3.99 -22.62
CA VAL A 149 -21.24 2.95 -22.16
C VAL A 149 -21.86 2.28 -20.93
N PHE A 150 -22.00 0.95 -20.98
CA PHE A 150 -22.62 0.15 -19.93
C PHE A 150 -21.59 -0.67 -19.13
N ALA A 151 -20.61 -1.30 -19.79
CA ALA A 151 -19.58 -2.11 -19.14
C ALA A 151 -18.21 -1.46 -19.29
N SER A 152 -17.55 -1.16 -18.15
CA SER A 152 -16.23 -0.53 -18.13
C SER A 152 -15.10 -1.38 -18.70
N ASP A 153 -15.28 -2.69 -18.72
CA ASP A 153 -14.19 -3.64 -18.97
C ASP A 153 -14.00 -3.89 -20.47
N ILE A 154 -15.05 -3.66 -21.25
CA ILE A 154 -15.10 -3.86 -22.71
C ILE A 154 -15.68 -2.65 -23.46
N PHE A 155 -15.90 -1.53 -22.76
CA PHE A 155 -16.57 -0.33 -23.29
C PHE A 155 -17.81 -0.65 -24.13
N LEU A 156 -18.67 -1.54 -23.62
CA LEU A 156 -19.86 -1.95 -24.36
C LEU A 156 -20.81 -0.76 -24.51
N GLU A 157 -20.94 -0.28 -25.75
CA GLU A 157 -21.92 0.73 -26.12
C GLU A 157 -23.28 0.08 -26.32
N VAL A 158 -24.29 0.60 -25.63
CA VAL A 158 -25.68 0.19 -25.79
C VAL A 158 -26.54 1.41 -26.07
N SER A 159 -27.73 1.18 -26.62
CA SER A 159 -28.75 2.24 -26.68
C SER A 159 -29.16 2.65 -25.27
N GLU A 160 -29.57 3.90 -25.10
CA GLU A 160 -30.08 4.42 -23.82
C GLU A 160 -31.19 3.55 -23.21
N LYS A 161 -32.17 3.13 -24.03
CA LYS A 161 -33.25 2.21 -23.61
C LYS A 161 -32.73 0.85 -23.13
N ALA A 162 -31.71 0.31 -23.80
CA ALA A 162 -31.11 -0.96 -23.40
C ALA A 162 -30.37 -0.81 -22.07
N ARG A 163 -29.66 0.30 -21.84
CA ARG A 163 -28.99 0.58 -20.56
C ARG A 163 -29.98 0.62 -19.40
N GLU A 164 -31.09 1.35 -19.55
CA GLU A 164 -32.12 1.45 -18.51
C GLU A 164 -32.68 0.07 -18.14
N LYS A 165 -32.98 -0.75 -19.15
CA LYS A 165 -33.49 -2.11 -18.92
C LYS A 165 -32.49 -2.99 -18.18
N ILE A 166 -31.20 -2.91 -18.52
CA ILE A 166 -30.17 -3.72 -17.85
C ILE A 166 -29.93 -3.25 -16.41
N ILE A 167 -29.90 -1.94 -16.15
CA ILE A 167 -29.77 -1.40 -14.78
C ILE A 167 -30.93 -1.91 -13.91
N LYS A 168 -32.16 -1.88 -14.43
CA LYS A 168 -33.33 -2.36 -13.71
C LYS A 168 -33.22 -3.84 -13.30
N ILE A 169 -32.76 -4.69 -14.22
CA ILE A 169 -32.49 -6.12 -13.94
C ILE A 169 -31.44 -6.26 -12.84
N TYR A 170 -30.35 -5.49 -12.91
CA TYR A 170 -29.28 -5.53 -11.92
C TYR A 170 -29.73 -5.08 -10.51
N GLU A 171 -30.58 -4.06 -10.44
CA GLU A 171 -31.15 -3.58 -9.18
C GLU A 171 -32.16 -4.55 -8.56
N GLU A 172 -32.89 -5.31 -9.38
CA GLU A 172 -33.78 -6.38 -8.92
C GLU A 172 -33.00 -7.56 -8.37
N ASP A 173 -31.88 -7.93 -9.01
CA ASP A 173 -31.03 -9.06 -8.59
C ASP A 173 -30.29 -8.79 -7.27
N ARG A 174 -29.88 -7.53 -7.00
CA ARG A 174 -29.24 -7.13 -5.72
C ARG A 174 -30.16 -7.13 -4.50
N LYS A 175 -31.46 -7.37 -4.67
CA LYS A 175 -32.43 -7.43 -3.56
C LYS A 175 -32.53 -8.82 -2.92
N PHE A 176 -31.94 -9.83 -3.54
CA PHE A 176 -31.80 -11.19 -3.00
C PHE A 176 -30.39 -11.40 -2.42
#